data_AF-A0A933HSV3-F1
#
_entry.id   AF-A0A933HSV3-F1
#
_cell.length_a   1.000
_cell.length_b   1.000
_cell.length_c   1.000
_cell.angle_alpha   90.00
_cell.angle_beta   90.00
_cell.angle_gamma   90.00
#
_symmetry.space_group_name_H-M   'P 1'
#
loop_
_entity.id
_entity.type
_entity.pdbx_description
1 polymer ?
#
loop_
_entity_poly.entity_id
_entity_poly.type
_entity_poly.pdbx_seq_one_letter_code
_entity_poly.pdbx_strand_id
1 'polypeptide(L)'
;MTERRYNQLIRLGAAVIAILLWFVSVQFSVDGFNFVLPKYRWVGYLLAVAVTMIEIVFNEEGMRHSLTIVTVGIVSYVYGIATNVMGIWVAQGSPDVTENPIALVFPAVVGFFLEVAPEPLLMWGLLGTGVRDLLGHLFAGTRGARHDDLEVYREADKEKTKGKRDWEEW
;
A
#
# COMPACT_ATOMS: atom_id res chain seq x y z
N MET A 1 33.78 3.43 -6.92
CA MET A 1 32.48 4.02 -7.30
C MET A 1 32.10 5.02 -6.20
N THR A 2 31.63 6.23 -6.51
CA THR A 2 31.24 7.19 -5.46
C THR A 2 29.93 6.77 -4.82
N GLU A 3 29.77 7.01 -3.52
CA GLU A 3 28.58 6.64 -2.73
C GLU A 3 27.28 7.16 -3.37
N ARG A 4 27.30 8.37 -3.95
CA ARG A 4 26.18 8.94 -4.71
C ARG A 4 25.78 8.09 -5.93
N ARG A 5 26.74 7.62 -6.71
CA ARG A 5 26.46 6.79 -7.91
C ARG A 5 25.92 5.41 -7.52
N TYR A 6 26.43 4.83 -6.44
CA TYR A 6 25.93 3.57 -5.90
C TYR A 6 24.46 3.71 -5.48
N ASN A 7 24.13 4.74 -4.70
CA ASN A 7 22.74 4.98 -4.27
C ASN A 7 21.80 5.26 -5.45
N GLN A 8 22.26 5.98 -6.48
CA GLN A 8 21.48 6.19 -7.71
C GLN A 8 21.20 4.88 -8.45
N LEU A 9 22.18 3.98 -8.54
CA LEU A 9 22.01 2.67 -9.19
C LEU A 9 21.02 1.79 -8.43
N ILE A 10 21.07 1.75 -7.10
CA ILE A 10 20.10 0.98 -6.31
C ILE A 10 18.70 1.54 -6.50
N ARG A 11 18.53 2.87 -6.47
CA ARG A 11 17.24 3.52 -6.67
C ARG A 11 16.66 3.25 -8.06
N LEU A 12 17.50 3.30 -9.09
CA LEU A 12 17.09 2.92 -10.45
C LEU A 12 16.71 1.43 -10.50
N GLY A 13 17.52 0.56 -9.88
CA GLY A 13 17.22 -0.87 -9.77
C GLY A 13 15.88 -1.14 -9.08
N ALA A 14 15.58 -0.43 -7.99
CA ALA A 14 14.31 -0.52 -7.28
C ALA A 14 13.13 -0.10 -8.17
N ALA A 15 13.23 1.04 -8.86
CA ALA A 15 12.18 1.48 -9.78
C ALA A 15 11.96 0.48 -10.92
N VAL A 16 13.02 -0.08 -11.49
CA VAL A 16 12.93 -1.11 -12.54
C VAL A 16 12.27 -2.38 -12.02
N ILE A 17 12.70 -2.89 -10.87
CA ILE A 17 12.10 -4.07 -10.24
C ILE A 17 10.62 -3.82 -9.93
N ALA A 18 10.27 -2.64 -9.40
CA ALA A 18 8.88 -2.28 -9.14
C ALA A 18 8.02 -2.36 -10.40
N ILE A 19 8.49 -1.79 -11.51
CA ILE A 19 7.78 -1.85 -12.82
C ILE A 19 7.62 -3.30 -13.29
N LEU A 20 8.65 -4.13 -13.14
CA LEU A 20 8.58 -5.55 -13.52
C LEU A 20 7.58 -6.32 -12.66
N LEU A 21 7.59 -6.11 -11.34
CA LEU A 21 6.62 -6.72 -10.43
C LEU A 21 5.19 -6.26 -10.73
N TRP A 22 5.00 -4.98 -11.05
CA TRP A 22 3.71 -4.46 -11.49
C TRP A 22 3.24 -5.11 -12.78
N PHE A 23 4.12 -5.26 -13.77
CA PHE A 23 3.78 -5.93 -15.01
C PHE A 23 3.30 -7.38 -14.76
N VAL A 24 4.01 -8.11 -13.88
CA VAL A 24 3.62 -9.47 -13.48
C VAL A 24 2.28 -9.47 -12.74
N SER A 25 2.08 -8.54 -11.81
CA SER A 25 0.82 -8.34 -11.07
C SER A 25 -0.37 -8.11 -12.02
N VAL A 26 -0.19 -7.27 -13.04
CA VAL A 26 -1.22 -7.03 -14.06
C VAL A 26 -1.54 -8.31 -14.85
N GLN A 27 -0.54 -9.12 -15.23
CA GLN A 27 -0.81 -10.37 -15.95
C GLN A 27 -1.63 -11.34 -15.09
N PHE A 28 -1.23 -11.57 -13.83
CA PHE A 28 -1.98 -12.46 -12.95
C PHE A 28 -3.36 -11.92 -12.62
N SER A 29 -3.52 -10.61 -12.41
CA SER A 29 -4.83 -10.01 -12.19
C SER A 29 -5.78 -10.21 -13.39
N VAL A 30 -5.26 -10.09 -14.63
CA VAL A 30 -6.04 -10.34 -15.85
C VAL A 30 -6.55 -11.78 -15.91
N ASP A 31 -5.70 -12.75 -15.59
CA ASP A 31 -6.10 -14.15 -15.51
C ASP A 31 -7.05 -14.41 -14.31
N GLY A 32 -6.83 -13.71 -13.19
CA GLY A 32 -7.64 -13.79 -11.97
C GLY A 32 -9.04 -13.20 -12.09
N PHE A 33 -9.27 -12.23 -12.99
CA PHE A 33 -10.63 -11.77 -13.32
C PHE A 33 -11.47 -12.85 -14.01
N ASN A 34 -10.82 -13.91 -14.52
CA ASN A 34 -11.48 -15.09 -15.07
C ASN A 34 -12.49 -14.77 -16.19
N PHE A 35 -12.14 -13.85 -17.09
CA PHE A 35 -12.96 -13.55 -18.26
C PHE A 35 -13.02 -14.76 -19.20
N VAL A 36 -14.18 -15.43 -19.26
CA VAL A 36 -14.40 -16.65 -20.08
C VAL A 36 -14.15 -16.43 -21.58
N LEU A 37 -14.44 -15.22 -22.08
CA LEU A 37 -14.30 -14.89 -23.49
C LEU A 37 -12.98 -14.13 -23.75
N PRO A 38 -12.04 -14.69 -24.53
CA PRO A 38 -10.73 -14.08 -24.75
C PRO A 38 -10.78 -12.65 -25.32
N LYS A 39 -11.83 -12.34 -26.09
CA LYS A 39 -12.05 -10.99 -26.65
C LYS A 39 -12.26 -9.88 -25.61
N TYR A 40 -12.51 -10.23 -24.34
CA TYR A 40 -12.64 -9.25 -23.24
C TYR A 40 -11.40 -9.17 -22.35
N ARG A 41 -10.29 -9.84 -22.70
CA ARG A 41 -9.03 -9.77 -21.93
C ARG A 41 -8.49 -8.34 -21.79
N TRP A 42 -8.75 -7.48 -22.79
CA TRP A 42 -8.42 -6.05 -22.72
C TRP A 42 -9.17 -5.30 -21.59
N VAL A 43 -10.38 -5.73 -21.24
CA VAL A 43 -11.13 -5.18 -20.09
C VAL A 43 -10.41 -5.51 -18.80
N GLY A 44 -9.82 -6.70 -18.69
CA GLY A 44 -8.96 -7.08 -17.57
C GLY A 44 -7.76 -6.16 -17.43
N TYR A 45 -7.05 -5.85 -18.52
CA TYR A 45 -5.93 -4.91 -18.47
C TYR A 45 -6.39 -3.51 -18.03
N LEU A 46 -7.53 -3.05 -18.53
CA LEU A 46 -8.12 -1.76 -18.12
C LEU A 46 -8.46 -1.74 -16.63
N LEU A 47 -9.07 -2.81 -16.10
CA LEU A 47 -9.42 -2.92 -14.69
C LEU A 47 -8.18 -2.98 -13.80
N ALA A 48 -7.18 -3.76 -14.16
CA ALA A 48 -5.93 -3.85 -13.40
C ALA A 48 -5.26 -2.48 -13.29
N VAL A 49 -5.15 -1.75 -14.41
CA VAL A 49 -4.58 -0.38 -14.40
C VAL A 49 -5.43 0.58 -13.57
N ALA A 50 -6.77 0.49 -13.63
CA ALA A 50 -7.65 1.34 -12.85
C ALA A 50 -7.52 1.09 -11.33
N VAL A 51 -7.45 -0.17 -10.92
CA VAL A 51 -7.21 -0.60 -9.52
C VAL A 51 -5.88 -0.04 -9.02
N THR A 52 -4.81 -0.24 -9.80
CA THR A 52 -3.48 0.30 -9.48
C THR A 52 -3.48 1.84 -9.36
N MET A 53 -4.17 2.56 -10.25
CA MET A 53 -4.24 4.02 -10.15
C MET A 53 -4.96 4.48 -8.88
N ILE A 54 -6.00 3.76 -8.44
CA ILE A 54 -6.69 4.04 -7.19
C ILE A 54 -5.76 3.81 -6.00
N GLU A 55 -4.96 2.76 -6.01
CA GLU A 55 -3.99 2.44 -4.94
C GLU A 55 -2.90 3.50 -4.84
N ILE A 56 -2.36 3.96 -5.98
CA ILE A 56 -1.41 5.08 -6.02
C ILE A 56 -2.02 6.34 -5.41
N VAL A 57 -3.26 6.69 -5.80
CA VAL A 57 -3.95 7.85 -5.24
C VAL A 57 -4.11 7.68 -3.74
N PHE A 58 -4.59 6.51 -3.29
CA PHE A 58 -4.74 6.22 -1.87
C PHE A 58 -3.41 6.28 -1.11
N ASN A 59 -2.29 5.88 -1.72
CA ASN A 59 -0.96 5.92 -1.11
C ASN A 59 -0.39 7.33 -0.93
N GLU A 60 -0.89 8.32 -1.66
CA GLU A 60 -0.39 9.69 -1.57
C GLU A 60 -0.62 10.28 -0.17
N GLU A 61 -1.81 10.09 0.40
CA GLU A 61 -2.16 10.61 1.73
C GLU A 61 -2.66 9.54 2.70
N GLY A 62 -2.88 8.31 2.24
CA GLY A 62 -3.35 7.18 3.05
C GLY A 62 -4.69 7.47 3.72
N MET A 63 -4.73 7.30 5.04
CA MET A 63 -5.92 7.53 5.87
C MET A 63 -6.32 9.02 6.00
N ARG A 64 -5.56 9.95 5.42
CA ARG A 64 -5.86 11.40 5.47
C ARG A 64 -6.81 11.85 4.36
N HIS A 65 -7.07 11.02 3.36
CA HIS A 65 -8.06 11.30 2.34
C HIS A 65 -9.50 11.29 2.88
N SER A 66 -10.45 11.72 2.05
CA SER A 66 -11.88 11.54 2.33
C SER A 66 -12.23 10.06 2.57
N LEU A 67 -13.25 9.81 3.39
CA LEU A 67 -13.72 8.45 3.71
C LEU A 67 -14.02 7.63 2.44
N THR A 68 -14.53 8.27 1.39
CA THR A 68 -14.78 7.63 0.10
C THR A 68 -13.51 7.12 -0.54
N ILE A 69 -12.46 7.95 -0.64
CA ILE A 69 -11.17 7.55 -1.23
C ILE A 69 -10.53 6.45 -0.37
N VAL A 70 -10.55 6.59 0.95
CA VAL A 70 -10.04 5.55 1.86
C VAL A 70 -10.76 4.22 1.65
N THR A 71 -12.09 4.25 1.56
CA THR A 71 -12.90 3.04 1.33
C THR A 71 -12.57 2.40 -0.02
N VAL A 72 -12.51 3.21 -1.08
CA VAL A 72 -12.23 2.74 -2.44
C VAL A 72 -10.79 2.21 -2.54
N GLY A 73 -9.82 2.85 -1.88
CA GLY A 73 -8.42 2.38 -1.80
C GLY A 73 -8.23 1.09 -1.00
N ILE A 74 -8.98 0.90 0.09
CA ILE A 74 -8.96 -0.39 0.81
C ILE A 74 -9.56 -1.49 -0.05
N VAL A 75 -10.70 -1.21 -0.70
CA VAL A 75 -11.35 -2.18 -1.58
C VAL A 75 -10.48 -2.52 -2.79
N SER A 76 -9.78 -1.55 -3.38
CA SER A 76 -8.86 -1.80 -4.50
C SER A 76 -7.74 -2.75 -4.07
N TYR A 77 -7.08 -2.52 -2.94
CA TYR A 77 -6.05 -3.44 -2.44
C TYR A 77 -6.56 -4.84 -2.18
N VAL A 78 -7.70 -4.97 -1.50
CA VAL A 78 -8.30 -6.30 -1.24
C VAL A 78 -8.62 -7.00 -2.56
N TYR A 79 -9.13 -6.25 -3.54
CA TYR A 79 -9.48 -6.78 -4.84
C TYR A 79 -8.24 -7.17 -5.67
N GLY A 80 -7.21 -6.33 -5.73
CA GLY A 80 -5.93 -6.59 -6.40
C GLY A 80 -5.23 -7.82 -5.83
N ILE A 81 -5.14 -7.93 -4.49
CA ILE A 81 -4.63 -9.14 -3.82
C ILE A 81 -5.43 -10.36 -4.28
N ALA A 82 -6.77 -10.31 -4.18
CA ALA A 82 -7.61 -11.45 -4.55
C ALA A 82 -7.42 -11.86 -6.02
N THR A 83 -7.33 -10.91 -6.95
CA THR A 83 -7.16 -11.20 -8.38
C THR A 83 -5.78 -11.76 -8.68
N ASN A 84 -4.73 -11.26 -8.03
CA ASN A 84 -3.40 -11.84 -8.13
C ASN A 84 -3.36 -13.28 -7.59
N VAL A 85 -3.97 -13.54 -6.43
CA VAL A 85 -4.06 -14.88 -5.85
C VAL A 85 -4.77 -15.85 -6.81
N MET A 86 -5.92 -15.44 -7.34
CA MET A 86 -6.68 -16.25 -8.29
C MET A 86 -5.91 -16.49 -9.59
N GLY A 87 -5.22 -15.47 -10.12
CA GLY A 87 -4.39 -15.59 -11.30
C GLY A 87 -3.26 -16.59 -11.14
N ILE A 88 -2.56 -16.55 -10.00
CA ILE A 88 -1.48 -17.51 -9.69
C ILE A 88 -2.07 -18.92 -9.51
N TRP A 89 -3.20 -19.06 -8.82
CA TRP A 89 -3.87 -20.36 -8.65
C TRP A 89 -4.30 -20.97 -9.99
N VAL A 90 -4.86 -20.16 -10.90
CA VAL A 90 -5.19 -20.59 -12.26
C VAL A 90 -3.92 -20.99 -13.03
N ALA A 91 -2.84 -20.21 -12.91
CA ALA A 91 -1.55 -20.53 -13.55
C ALA A 91 -0.91 -21.82 -13.02
N GLN A 92 -1.23 -22.23 -11.79
CA GLN A 92 -0.83 -23.52 -11.22
C GLN A 92 -1.72 -24.69 -11.69
N GLY A 93 -2.71 -24.45 -12.54
CA GLY A 93 -3.64 -25.48 -13.00
C GLY A 93 -4.84 -25.70 -12.09
N SER A 94 -5.14 -24.74 -11.20
CA SER A 94 -6.28 -24.80 -10.26
C SER A 94 -6.30 -26.06 -9.38
N PRO A 95 -5.23 -26.33 -8.60
CA PRO A 95 -5.16 -27.50 -7.73
C PRO A 95 -6.35 -27.56 -6.75
N ASP A 96 -6.85 -28.76 -6.50
CA ASP A 96 -7.97 -28.98 -5.59
C ASP A 96 -7.56 -28.68 -4.14
N VAL A 97 -8.18 -27.66 -3.58
CA VAL A 97 -7.91 -27.18 -2.22
C VAL A 97 -8.43 -28.14 -1.16
N THR A 98 -9.37 -29.02 -1.50
CA THR A 98 -9.90 -30.05 -0.59
C THR A 98 -8.89 -31.18 -0.38
N GLU A 99 -8.09 -31.49 -1.40
CA GLU A 99 -7.02 -32.49 -1.32
C GLU A 99 -5.74 -31.91 -0.70
N ASN A 100 -5.41 -30.65 -1.02
CA ASN A 100 -4.26 -29.96 -0.47
C ASN A 100 -4.59 -28.53 -0.04
N PRO A 101 -4.98 -28.29 1.23
CA PRO A 101 -5.31 -26.97 1.73
C PRO A 101 -4.16 -25.95 1.67
N ILE A 102 -2.92 -26.43 1.65
CA ILE A 102 -1.72 -25.58 1.58
C ILE A 102 -1.52 -25.03 0.15
N ALA A 103 -2.22 -25.56 -0.85
CA ALA A 103 -2.12 -25.13 -2.24
C ALA A 103 -2.42 -23.64 -2.44
N LEU A 104 -3.23 -23.01 -1.58
CA LEU A 104 -3.51 -21.57 -1.63
C LEU A 104 -2.49 -20.70 -0.91
N VAL A 105 -1.61 -21.27 -0.07
CA VAL A 105 -0.64 -20.48 0.72
C VAL A 105 0.36 -19.79 -0.21
N PHE A 106 0.90 -20.49 -1.19
CA PHE A 106 1.85 -19.89 -2.13
C PHE A 106 1.21 -18.78 -2.98
N PRO A 107 0.05 -19.01 -3.65
CA PRO A 107 -0.70 -17.94 -4.32
C PRO A 107 -1.00 -16.76 -3.41
N ALA A 108 -1.44 -17.00 -2.17
CA ALA A 108 -1.75 -15.95 -1.19
C ALA A 108 -0.53 -15.07 -0.88
N VAL A 109 0.61 -15.69 -0.58
CA VAL A 109 1.85 -14.97 -0.23
C VAL A 109 2.39 -14.20 -1.42
N VAL A 110 2.46 -14.84 -2.59
CA VAL A 110 3.01 -14.19 -3.79
C VAL A 110 2.06 -13.13 -4.32
N GLY A 111 0.75 -13.37 -4.31
CA GLY A 111 -0.25 -12.40 -4.74
C GLY A 111 -0.25 -11.16 -3.85
N PHE A 112 -0.18 -11.35 -2.52
CA PHE A 112 -0.01 -10.22 -1.59
C PHE A 112 1.29 -9.45 -1.83
N PHE A 113 2.40 -10.16 -2.03
CA PHE A 113 3.69 -9.53 -2.32
C PHE A 113 3.67 -8.72 -3.63
N LEU A 114 3.08 -9.27 -4.69
CA LEU A 114 2.96 -8.60 -5.98
C LEU A 114 2.04 -7.38 -5.93
N GLU A 115 1.09 -7.34 -5.01
CA GLU A 115 0.26 -6.16 -4.79
C GLU A 115 1.00 -5.07 -4.01
N VAL A 116 1.58 -5.43 -2.86
CA VAL A 116 2.05 -4.45 -1.87
C VAL A 116 3.48 -3.98 -2.13
N ALA A 117 4.34 -4.81 -2.73
CA ALA A 117 5.76 -4.49 -2.88
C ALA A 117 6.09 -3.46 -3.98
N PRO A 118 5.43 -3.44 -5.15
CA PRO A 118 5.81 -2.54 -6.24
C PRO A 118 5.74 -1.07 -5.87
N GLU A 119 4.69 -0.63 -5.19
CA GLU A 119 4.44 0.80 -4.99
C GLU A 119 5.43 1.46 -4.01
N PRO A 120 5.69 0.92 -2.80
CA PRO A 120 6.74 1.44 -1.92
C PRO A 120 8.11 1.44 -2.58
N LEU A 121 8.42 0.39 -3.36
CA LEU A 121 9.69 0.25 -4.04
C LEU A 121 9.85 1.28 -5.17
N LEU A 122 8.76 1.57 -5.90
CA LEU A 122 8.72 2.59 -6.92
C LEU A 122 8.87 3.99 -6.31
N MET A 123 8.10 4.30 -5.27
CA MET A 123 8.19 5.57 -4.56
C MET A 123 9.58 5.80 -3.99
N TRP A 124 10.15 4.80 -3.31
CA TRP A 124 11.50 4.88 -2.79
C TRP A 124 12.55 5.05 -3.89
N GLY A 125 12.40 4.32 -5.00
CA GLY A 125 13.27 4.46 -6.18
C GLY A 125 13.25 5.88 -6.75
N LEU A 126 12.06 6.41 -7.01
CA LEU A 126 11.88 7.71 -7.67
C LEU A 126 12.17 8.90 -6.76
N LEU A 127 11.70 8.88 -5.51
CA LEU A 127 11.69 10.04 -4.62
C LEU A 127 12.74 9.95 -3.49
N GLY A 128 13.18 8.73 -3.13
CA GLY A 128 14.21 8.50 -2.12
C GLY A 128 13.65 8.31 -0.71
N THR A 129 14.53 8.32 0.29
CA THR A 129 14.16 8.14 1.71
C THR A 129 13.33 9.32 2.22
N GLY A 130 12.12 9.05 2.73
CA GLY A 130 11.22 10.06 3.31
C GLY A 130 9.81 10.06 2.73
N VAL A 131 9.54 9.26 1.69
CA VAL A 131 8.18 9.05 1.19
C VAL A 131 7.44 8.08 2.09
N ARG A 132 6.20 8.43 2.41
CA ARG A 132 5.38 7.76 3.39
C ARG A 132 4.78 6.49 2.77
N ASP A 133 5.29 5.32 3.15
CA ASP A 133 4.72 4.04 2.70
C ASP A 133 3.39 3.74 3.42
N LEU A 134 2.50 3.01 2.75
CA LEU A 134 1.19 2.58 3.28
C LEU A 134 1.28 1.93 4.67
N LEU A 135 2.21 0.99 4.83
CA LEU A 135 2.47 0.35 6.12
C LEU A 135 2.89 1.39 7.16
N GLY A 136 3.72 2.35 6.78
CA GLY A 136 4.08 3.48 7.62
C GLY A 136 2.86 4.28 8.08
N HIS A 137 1.86 4.50 7.23
CA HIS A 137 0.60 5.16 7.60
C HIS A 137 -0.27 4.33 8.54
N LEU A 138 -0.43 3.03 8.27
CA LEU A 138 -1.18 2.12 9.13
C LEU A 138 -0.57 2.01 10.54
N PHE A 139 0.76 2.03 10.64
CA PHE A 139 1.48 2.02 11.93
C PHE A 139 1.65 3.41 12.58
N ALA A 140 1.65 4.50 11.81
CA ALA A 140 1.73 5.87 12.36
C ALA A 140 0.40 6.37 12.91
N GLY A 141 -0.73 5.91 12.37
CA GLY A 141 -2.08 6.24 12.86
C GLY A 141 -2.33 5.89 14.34
N THR A 142 -1.55 4.98 14.91
CA THR A 142 -1.61 4.63 16.35
C THR A 142 -0.69 5.45 17.25
N ARG A 143 0.30 6.17 16.71
CA ARG A 143 1.21 7.05 17.50
C ARG A 143 0.89 8.54 17.39
N GLY A 144 0.40 9.01 16.24
CA GLY A 144 0.13 10.44 16.00
C GLY A 144 -0.95 11.02 16.91
N ALA A 145 -2.06 10.30 17.11
CA ALA A 145 -3.15 10.77 17.97
C ALA A 145 -2.74 10.93 19.46
N ARG A 146 -1.70 10.21 19.92
CA ARG A 146 -1.29 10.28 21.33
C ARG A 146 -0.33 11.43 21.63
N HIS A 147 0.40 11.95 20.63
CA HIS A 147 1.41 12.99 20.88
C HIS A 147 0.82 14.40 20.77
N ASP A 148 -0.08 14.64 19.81
CA ASP A 148 -0.74 15.94 19.63
C ASP A 148 -1.70 16.22 20.80
N ASP A 149 -2.42 15.21 21.29
CA ASP A 149 -3.28 15.34 22.47
C ASP A 149 -2.46 15.69 23.72
N LEU A 150 -1.29 15.05 23.91
CA LEU A 150 -0.43 15.31 25.08
C LEU A 150 0.18 16.70 25.09
N GLU A 151 0.51 17.28 23.92
CA GLU A 151 0.99 18.66 23.84
C GLU A 151 -0.13 19.66 24.15
N VAL A 152 -1.33 19.45 23.61
CA VAL A 152 -2.51 20.28 23.91
C VAL A 152 -2.86 20.23 25.40
N TYR A 153 -2.82 19.04 26.03
CA TYR A 153 -3.03 18.92 27.48
C TYR A 153 -1.93 19.61 28.29
N ARG A 154 -0.67 19.53 27.83
CA ARG A 154 0.48 20.13 28.54
C ARG A 154 0.49 21.66 28.43
N GLU A 155 -0.02 22.23 27.34
CA GLU A 155 -0.20 23.68 27.21
C GLU A 155 -1.38 24.20 28.03
N ALA A 156 -2.52 23.49 28.01
CA ALA A 156 -3.68 23.85 28.84
C ALA A 156 -3.37 23.83 30.35
N ASP A 157 -2.53 22.90 30.81
CA ASP A 157 -2.13 22.81 32.21
C ASP A 157 -1.15 23.95 32.61
N LYS A 158 -0.30 24.39 31.69
CA LYS A 158 0.59 25.55 31.88
C LYS A 158 -0.20 26.86 31.99
N GLU A 159 -1.24 27.04 31.20
CA GLU A 159 -2.11 28.22 31.31
C GLU A 159 -2.87 28.25 32.64
N LYS A 160 -3.39 27.11 33.10
CA LYS A 160 -4.06 27.00 34.40
C LYS A 160 -3.12 27.29 35.58
N THR A 161 -1.88 26.82 35.52
CA THR A 161 -0.89 27.10 36.58
C THR A 161 -0.40 28.54 36.55
N LYS A 162 -0.30 29.16 35.36
CA LYS A 162 0.07 30.56 35.23
C LYS A 162 -1.04 31.49 35.75
N GLY A 163 -2.29 31.23 35.36
CA GLY A 163 -3.45 31.98 35.85
C GLY A 163 -3.60 31.90 37.37
N LYS A 164 -3.38 30.74 38.00
CA LYS A 164 -3.42 30.60 39.46
C LYS A 164 -2.35 31.42 40.19
N ARG A 165 -1.16 31.54 39.60
CA ARG A 165 -0.04 32.26 40.22
C ARG A 165 -0.28 33.77 40.25
N ASP A 166 -0.96 34.30 39.24
CA ASP A 166 -1.31 35.73 39.15
C ASP A 166 -2.39 36.15 40.17
N TRP A 167 -3.21 35.21 40.69
CA TRP A 167 -4.22 35.51 41.72
C TRP A 167 -3.67 35.49 43.16
N GLU A 168 -2.48 34.93 43.40
CA GLU A 168 -1.88 34.86 44.74
C GLU A 168 -0.93 36.06 45.03
N GLU A 169 -0.71 36.94 44.04
CA GLU A 169 0.16 38.13 44.16
C GLU A 169 -0.60 39.46 44.41
N TRP A 170 -1.90 39.41 44.73
CA TRP A 170 -2.73 40.55 45.14
C TRP A 170 -3.39 40.31 46.50
#